data_AF-A0A7U9XP51-F1
#
_entry.id   AF-A0A7U9XP51-F1
#
_cell.length_a   1.000
_cell.length_b   1.000
_cell.length_c   1.000
_cell.angle_alpha   90.00
_cell.angle_beta   90.00
_cell.angle_gamma   90.00
#
_symmetry.space_group_name_H-M   'P 1'
#
loop_
_entity.id
_entity.type
_entity.pdbx_description
1 polymer ?
#
loop_
_entity_poly.entity_id
_entity_poly.type
_entity_poly.pdbx_seq_one_letter_code
_entity_poly.pdbx_strand_id
1 'polypeptide(L)'
;MKNEKTYELVLTALFTAIIVIMAFTPLGYIPLVVINATVIHIPVILGALFLGPKKGAFLGFVFGLTSFINNTFKAVTASAFVFSPVLAADVIGISGVFKSMYICFVPRILVGVIPYFVYILIRNLLKSRQAAWRYAINGAVSVIFCISVRAFLNNLLKESGNTLAGTAAGIVLGAVLFLGLTAMGHKKASANVAFAYAGLAGAFTNTLFVMSGIFILYKEAYAQALGVAGDAVIDVIMGIISFNGIVEAVVAAILTAGVGIALAQIKPVKGLKD
;
A
#
# COMPACT_ATOMS: atom_id res chain seq x y z
N MET A 1 23.51 -5.00 27.83
CA MET A 1 22.66 -5.33 26.66
C MET A 1 21.20 -5.22 27.09
N LYS A 2 20.47 -4.20 26.63
CA LYS A 2 19.02 -4.10 26.91
C LYS A 2 18.33 -5.29 26.26
N ASN A 3 17.45 -5.95 27.00
CA ASN A 3 16.74 -7.17 26.63
C ASN A 3 16.04 -7.01 25.26
N GLU A 4 16.59 -7.57 24.18
CA GLU A 4 16.07 -7.37 22.81
C GLU A 4 14.59 -7.73 22.69
N LYS A 5 14.16 -8.77 23.39
CA LYS A 5 12.75 -9.19 23.44
C LYS A 5 11.84 -8.08 23.97
N THR A 6 12.25 -7.39 25.02
CA THR A 6 11.51 -6.26 25.60
C THR A 6 11.47 -5.08 24.61
N TYR A 7 12.60 -4.77 23.97
CA TYR A 7 12.65 -3.69 22.98
C TYR A 7 11.74 -3.97 21.78
N GLU A 8 11.77 -5.17 21.22
CA GLU A 8 10.89 -5.51 20.11
C GLU A 8 9.42 -5.58 20.52
N LEU A 9 9.11 -5.95 21.77
CA LEU A 9 7.75 -5.92 22.28
C LEU A 9 7.24 -4.47 22.38
N VAL A 10 8.02 -3.57 22.95
CA VAL A 10 7.68 -2.13 23.05
C VAL A 10 7.49 -1.51 21.67
N LEU A 11 8.39 -1.80 20.73
CA LEU A 11 8.28 -1.26 19.37
C LEU A 11 7.05 -1.82 18.63
N THR A 12 6.70 -3.09 18.84
CA THR A 12 5.44 -3.66 18.31
C THR A 12 4.23 -2.96 18.91
N ALA A 13 4.21 -2.74 20.23
CA ALA A 13 3.12 -2.03 20.91
C ALA A 13 2.98 -0.57 20.41
N LEU A 14 4.10 0.11 20.15
CA LEU A 14 4.11 1.46 19.59
C LEU A 14 3.52 1.50 18.18
N PHE A 15 3.94 0.61 17.28
CA PHE A 15 3.33 0.52 15.94
C PHE A 15 1.85 0.16 16.00
N THR A 16 1.45 -0.77 16.88
CA THR A 16 0.04 -1.09 17.14
C THR A 16 -0.74 0.15 17.58
N ALA A 17 -0.23 0.93 18.52
CA ALA A 17 -0.88 2.15 18.99
C ALA A 17 -1.04 3.18 17.86
N ILE A 18 0.00 3.38 17.04
CA ILE A 18 -0.06 4.27 15.87
C ILE A 18 -1.13 3.79 14.88
N ILE A 19 -1.18 2.49 14.57
CA ILE A 19 -2.19 1.90 13.67
C ILE A 19 -3.60 2.17 14.19
N VAL A 20 -3.84 1.93 15.48
CA VAL A 20 -5.14 2.16 16.11
C VAL A 20 -5.53 3.64 16.04
N ILE A 21 -4.62 4.55 16.41
CA ILE A 21 -4.87 5.99 16.35
C ILE A 21 -5.17 6.42 14.90
N MET A 22 -4.37 5.98 13.93
CA MET A 22 -4.58 6.31 12.52
C MET A 22 -5.89 5.74 11.97
N ALA A 23 -6.33 4.57 12.44
CA ALA A 23 -7.58 3.97 11.99
C ALA A 23 -8.83 4.71 12.45
N PHE A 24 -8.78 5.32 13.64
CA PHE A 24 -9.92 6.09 14.17
C PHE A 24 -9.87 7.57 13.84
N THR A 25 -8.72 8.10 13.43
CA THR A 25 -8.55 9.49 13.00
C THR A 25 -8.63 9.66 11.47
N PRO A 26 -8.90 10.88 10.96
CA PRO A 26 -8.88 11.16 9.52
C PRO A 26 -7.49 10.99 8.88
N LEU A 27 -6.42 10.86 9.68
CA LEU A 27 -5.05 10.73 9.17
C LEU A 27 -4.78 9.38 8.49
N GLY A 28 -5.54 8.33 8.84
CA GLY A 28 -5.37 7.01 8.24
C GLY A 28 -5.94 6.85 6.83
N TYR A 29 -6.83 7.76 6.43
CA TYR A 29 -7.56 7.69 5.17
C TYR A 29 -7.58 9.07 4.51
N ILE A 30 -6.89 9.22 3.39
CA ILE A 30 -6.93 10.44 2.58
C ILE A 30 -8.19 10.35 1.71
N PRO A 31 -9.22 11.19 1.93
CA PRO A 31 -10.40 11.19 1.06
C PRO A 31 -10.00 11.74 -0.30
N LEU A 32 -9.85 10.86 -1.29
CA LEU A 32 -9.76 11.28 -2.68
C LEU A 32 -11.16 11.38 -3.26
N VAL A 33 -11.31 12.21 -4.30
CA VAL A 33 -12.59 12.60 -4.93
C VAL A 33 -13.51 11.40 -5.24
N VAL A 34 -12.97 10.22 -5.50
CA VAL A 34 -13.74 9.02 -5.86
C VAL A 34 -13.80 7.99 -4.72
N ILE A 35 -12.72 7.79 -3.96
CA ILE A 35 -12.63 6.79 -2.88
C ILE A 35 -11.48 7.12 -1.91
N ASN A 36 -11.65 6.75 -0.63
CA ASN A 36 -10.65 6.97 0.42
C ASN A 36 -9.36 6.15 0.17
N ALA A 37 -8.22 6.81 0.05
CA ALA A 37 -6.91 6.18 -0.02
C ALA A 37 -6.38 5.85 1.37
N THR A 38 -5.92 4.62 1.58
CA THR A 38 -5.43 4.15 2.89
C THR A 38 -3.96 4.51 3.10
N VAL A 39 -3.58 4.99 4.30
CA VAL A 39 -2.18 5.28 4.68
C VAL A 39 -1.71 4.37 5.84
N ILE A 40 -2.65 3.68 6.49
CA ILE A 40 -2.40 2.82 7.67
C ILE A 40 -1.49 1.63 7.34
N HIS A 41 -1.41 1.22 6.08
CA HIS A 41 -0.50 0.18 5.65
C HIS A 41 0.98 0.57 5.83
N ILE A 42 1.32 1.86 5.91
CA ILE A 42 2.71 2.33 6.03
C ILE A 42 3.34 1.97 7.39
N PRO A 43 2.73 2.28 8.55
CA PRO A 43 3.17 1.73 9.84
C PRO A 43 3.30 0.20 9.85
N VAL A 44 2.40 -0.52 9.18
CA VAL A 44 2.44 -1.98 9.08
C VAL A 44 3.67 -2.44 8.29
N ILE A 45 3.96 -1.81 7.14
CA ILE A 45 5.13 -2.09 6.31
C ILE A 45 6.41 -1.82 7.10
N LEU A 46 6.53 -0.65 7.73
CA LEU A 46 7.71 -0.30 8.54
C LEU A 46 7.88 -1.29 9.69
N GLY A 47 6.80 -1.63 10.40
CA GLY A 47 6.80 -2.66 11.43
C GLY A 47 7.30 -4.01 10.89
N ALA A 48 6.83 -4.44 9.71
CA ALA A 48 7.30 -5.66 9.07
C ALA A 48 8.80 -5.64 8.77
N LEU A 49 9.33 -4.52 8.25
CA LEU A 49 10.75 -4.35 7.95
C LEU A 49 11.61 -4.40 9.22
N PHE A 50 11.26 -3.67 10.27
CA PHE A 50 12.12 -3.54 11.46
C PHE A 50 11.90 -4.63 12.52
N LEU A 51 10.73 -5.27 12.57
CA LEU A 51 10.39 -6.31 13.56
C LEU A 51 10.34 -7.73 12.96
N GLY A 52 10.33 -7.82 11.63
CA GLY A 52 10.25 -9.06 10.85
C GLY A 52 8.82 -9.47 10.47
N PRO A 53 8.67 -10.48 9.60
CA PRO A 53 7.40 -10.82 8.96
C PRO A 53 6.35 -11.35 9.94
N LYS A 54 6.75 -12.04 11.02
CA LYS A 54 5.81 -12.53 12.04
C LYS A 54 5.09 -11.39 12.78
N LYS A 55 5.86 -10.34 13.13
CA LYS A 55 5.33 -9.16 13.83
C LYS A 55 4.63 -8.22 12.86
N GLY A 56 5.13 -8.11 11.63
CA GLY A 56 4.43 -7.45 10.53
C GLY A 56 3.05 -8.06 10.25
N ALA A 57 2.94 -9.39 10.20
CA ALA A 57 1.66 -10.11 10.06
C ALA A 57 0.69 -9.77 11.20
N PHE A 58 1.17 -9.69 12.44
CA PHE A 58 0.37 -9.27 13.60
C PHE A 58 -0.10 -7.81 13.47
N LEU A 59 0.77 -6.89 13.06
CA LEU A 59 0.38 -5.49 12.82
C LEU A 59 -0.64 -5.38 11.67
N GLY A 60 -0.49 -6.20 10.64
CA GLY A 60 -1.47 -6.35 9.56
C GLY A 60 -2.81 -6.88 10.06
N PHE A 61 -2.81 -7.86 10.97
CA PHE A 61 -4.02 -8.32 11.63
C PHE A 61 -4.71 -7.20 12.43
N VAL A 62 -3.96 -6.41 13.20
CA VAL A 62 -4.50 -5.23 13.92
C VAL A 62 -5.10 -4.21 12.93
N PHE A 63 -4.44 -3.98 11.79
CA PHE A 63 -4.99 -3.12 10.74
C PHE A 63 -6.31 -3.68 10.16
N GLY A 64 -6.40 -4.99 9.93
CA GLY A 64 -7.65 -5.65 9.55
C GLY A 64 -8.74 -5.47 10.62
N LEU A 65 -8.41 -5.70 11.89
CA LEU A 65 -9.36 -5.58 13.00
C LEU A 65 -9.89 -4.15 13.14
N THR A 66 -9.00 -3.16 13.07
CA THR A 66 -9.39 -1.75 13.12
C THR A 66 -10.20 -1.33 11.90
N SER A 67 -9.90 -1.87 10.71
CA SER A 67 -10.72 -1.68 9.50
C SER A 67 -12.13 -2.26 9.66
N PHE A 68 -12.25 -3.45 10.26
CA PHE A 68 -13.53 -4.07 10.58
C PHE A 68 -14.35 -3.19 11.53
N ILE A 69 -13.75 -2.79 12.66
CA ILE A 69 -14.43 -1.97 13.68
C ILE A 69 -14.84 -0.63 13.08
N ASN A 70 -13.92 0.08 12.40
CA ASN A 70 -14.18 1.40 11.85
C ASN A 70 -15.30 1.38 10.79
N ASN A 71 -15.33 0.39 9.90
CA ASN A 71 -16.40 0.28 8.90
C ASN A 71 -17.75 -0.12 9.50
N THR A 72 -17.75 -0.89 10.60
CA THR A 72 -18.99 -1.24 11.31
C THR A 72 -19.62 -0.02 11.98
N PHE A 73 -18.82 0.86 12.58
CA PHE A 73 -19.34 2.01 13.31
C PHE A 73 -19.51 3.29 12.47
N LYS A 74 -18.71 3.49 11.41
CA LYS A 74 -18.79 4.71 10.61
C LYS A 74 -19.62 4.58 9.35
N ALA A 75 -19.79 3.37 8.78
CA ALA A 75 -20.64 3.07 7.60
C ALA A 75 -20.79 4.22 6.54
N VAL A 76 -19.72 4.96 6.24
CA VAL A 76 -19.80 6.20 5.43
C VAL A 76 -19.87 5.90 3.93
N THR A 77 -19.42 4.71 3.51
CA THR A 77 -19.29 4.34 2.10
C THR A 77 -20.23 3.20 1.76
N ALA A 78 -20.87 3.25 0.58
CA ALA A 78 -21.75 2.19 0.08
C ALA A 78 -21.10 0.79 0.05
N SER A 79 -19.77 0.71 0.03
CA SER A 79 -18.99 -0.54 0.06
C SER A 79 -18.53 -0.98 1.46
N ALA A 80 -18.95 -0.29 2.53
CA ALA A 80 -18.54 -0.59 3.91
C ALA A 80 -18.94 -2.01 4.36
N PHE A 81 -20.03 -2.58 3.79
CA PHE A 81 -20.44 -3.95 4.06
C PHE A 81 -19.39 -4.98 3.65
N VAL A 82 -18.57 -4.71 2.62
CA VAL A 82 -17.53 -5.65 2.16
C VAL A 82 -16.37 -5.77 3.17
N PHE A 83 -16.22 -4.78 4.04
CA PHE A 83 -15.18 -4.75 5.07
C PHE A 83 -15.73 -4.98 6.49
N SER A 84 -17.05 -5.15 6.64
CA SER A 84 -17.70 -5.46 7.91
C SER A 84 -18.47 -6.78 7.82
N PRO A 85 -17.92 -7.87 8.40
CA PRO A 85 -18.65 -9.12 8.58
C PRO A 85 -20.02 -8.97 9.25
N VAL A 86 -20.22 -7.95 10.10
CA VAL A 86 -21.51 -7.69 10.78
C VAL A 86 -22.54 -7.15 9.78
N LEU A 87 -22.17 -6.14 8.98
CA LEU A 87 -23.07 -5.59 7.96
C LEU A 87 -23.29 -6.56 6.79
N ALA A 88 -22.29 -7.36 6.45
CA ALA A 88 -22.42 -8.40 5.43
C ALA A 88 -23.36 -9.54 5.85
N ALA A 89 -23.51 -9.78 7.16
CA ALA A 89 -24.48 -10.76 7.68
C ALA A 89 -25.92 -10.34 7.34
N ASP A 90 -26.22 -9.05 7.48
CA ASP A 90 -27.57 -8.51 7.22
C ASP A 90 -27.89 -8.44 5.73
N VAL A 91 -26.90 -8.16 4.87
CA VAL A 91 -27.12 -7.97 3.42
C VAL A 91 -27.07 -9.30 2.65
N ILE A 92 -26.24 -10.27 3.07
CA ILE A 92 -25.84 -11.43 2.24
C ILE A 92 -25.88 -12.75 3.05
N GLY A 93 -26.31 -12.69 4.31
CA GLY A 93 -26.37 -13.85 5.22
C GLY A 93 -25.01 -14.31 5.73
N ILE A 94 -24.99 -15.48 6.37
CA ILE A 94 -23.79 -16.05 7.06
C ILE A 94 -22.60 -16.22 6.10
N SER A 95 -22.84 -16.47 4.81
CA SER A 95 -21.78 -16.55 3.79
C SER A 95 -21.06 -15.20 3.59
N GLY A 96 -21.76 -14.08 3.76
CA GLY A 96 -21.19 -12.74 3.73
C GLY A 96 -20.21 -12.48 4.88
N VAL A 97 -20.42 -13.07 6.04
CA VAL A 97 -19.51 -12.91 7.19
C VAL A 97 -18.10 -13.42 6.85
N PHE A 98 -18.02 -14.62 6.28
CA PHE A 98 -16.73 -15.25 5.93
C PHE A 98 -16.03 -14.55 4.77
N LYS A 99 -16.78 -14.14 3.75
CA LYS A 99 -16.24 -13.41 2.59
C LYS A 99 -15.66 -12.04 3.00
N SER A 100 -16.36 -11.30 3.86
CA SER A 100 -15.87 -10.01 4.38
C SER A 100 -14.70 -10.16 5.32
N MET A 101 -14.69 -11.21 6.15
CA MET A 101 -13.57 -11.53 7.03
C MET A 101 -12.30 -11.84 6.21
N TYR A 102 -12.44 -12.61 5.13
CA TYR A 102 -11.34 -12.87 4.20
C TYR A 102 -10.77 -11.57 3.63
N ILE A 103 -11.62 -10.72 3.05
CA ILE A 103 -11.18 -9.47 2.42
C ILE A 103 -10.56 -8.52 3.45
N CYS A 104 -11.09 -8.47 4.68
CA CYS A 104 -10.62 -7.55 5.71
C CYS A 104 -9.28 -7.97 6.34
N PHE A 105 -9.04 -9.27 6.54
CA PHE A 105 -7.84 -9.75 7.22
C PHE A 105 -6.74 -10.21 6.28
N VAL A 106 -7.05 -10.97 5.23
CA VAL A 106 -6.02 -11.63 4.40
C VAL A 106 -5.11 -10.63 3.69
N PRO A 107 -5.61 -9.64 2.92
CA PRO A 107 -4.77 -8.64 2.28
C PRO A 107 -3.92 -7.87 3.31
N ARG A 108 -4.49 -7.58 4.48
CA ARG A 108 -3.84 -6.78 5.52
C ARG A 108 -2.70 -7.52 6.20
N ILE A 109 -2.88 -8.82 6.45
CA ILE A 109 -1.81 -9.70 6.94
C ILE A 109 -0.71 -9.82 5.88
N LEU A 110 -1.07 -9.97 4.60
CA LEU A 110 -0.11 -10.05 3.50
C LEU A 110 0.71 -8.76 3.33
N VAL A 111 0.12 -7.59 3.54
CA VAL A 111 0.83 -6.29 3.61
C VAL A 111 1.88 -6.28 4.73
N GLY A 112 1.67 -7.04 5.81
CA GLY A 112 2.65 -7.24 6.87
C GLY A 112 3.78 -8.22 6.55
N VAL A 113 3.73 -8.91 5.40
CA VAL A 113 4.64 -10.01 5.07
C VAL A 113 5.36 -9.78 3.74
N ILE A 114 4.62 -9.50 2.66
CA ILE A 114 5.16 -9.36 1.30
C ILE A 114 6.21 -8.25 1.21
N PRO A 115 6.01 -7.04 1.76
CA PRO A 115 6.98 -5.95 1.70
C PRO A 115 8.33 -6.28 2.32
N TYR A 116 8.35 -7.14 3.35
CA TYR A 116 9.58 -7.60 3.98
C TYR A 116 10.43 -8.44 3.01
N PHE A 117 9.81 -9.39 2.31
CA PHE A 117 10.50 -10.21 1.34
C PHE A 117 10.95 -9.40 0.11
N VAL A 118 10.10 -8.48 -0.36
CA VAL A 118 10.46 -7.56 -1.46
C VAL A 118 11.66 -6.70 -1.09
N TYR A 119 11.68 -6.14 0.12
CA TYR A 119 12.82 -5.35 0.61
C TYR A 119 14.12 -6.16 0.58
N ILE A 120 14.11 -7.39 1.11
CA ILE A 120 15.30 -8.27 1.13
C ILE A 120 15.74 -8.60 -0.29
N LEU A 121 14.80 -8.95 -1.18
CA LEU A 121 15.11 -9.29 -2.57
C LEU A 121 15.77 -8.11 -3.28
N ILE A 122 15.15 -6.93 -3.22
CA ILE A 122 15.67 -5.72 -3.85
C ILE A 122 17.02 -5.33 -3.25
N ARG A 123 17.16 -5.40 -1.92
CA ARG A 123 18.44 -5.12 -1.24
C ARG A 123 19.56 -6.06 -1.70
N ASN A 124 19.27 -7.35 -1.84
CA ASN A 124 20.24 -8.34 -2.30
C ASN A 124 20.62 -8.12 -3.77
N LEU A 125 19.64 -7.79 -4.63
CA LEU A 125 19.88 -7.47 -6.03
C LEU A 125 20.73 -6.20 -6.19
N LEU A 126 20.51 -5.17 -5.36
CA LEU A 126 21.32 -3.95 -5.37
C LEU A 126 22.71 -4.10 -4.73
N LYS A 127 22.92 -5.08 -3.83
CA LYS A 127 24.25 -5.43 -3.29
C LYS A 127 25.08 -6.24 -4.31
N SER A 128 24.43 -6.88 -5.29
CA SER A 128 25.12 -7.62 -6.36
C SER A 128 26.03 -6.73 -7.20
N ARG A 129 27.22 -7.25 -7.56
CA ARG A 129 28.28 -6.53 -8.30
C ARG A 129 27.90 -6.17 -9.74
N GLN A 130 26.80 -6.71 -10.26
CA GLN A 130 26.33 -6.46 -11.62
C GLN A 130 25.58 -5.13 -11.71
N ALA A 131 26.17 -4.16 -12.42
CA ALA A 131 25.59 -2.84 -12.64
C ALA A 131 24.22 -2.88 -13.37
N ALA A 132 23.95 -3.93 -14.14
CA ALA A 132 22.70 -4.12 -14.89
C ALA A 132 21.45 -4.09 -14.00
N TRP A 133 21.47 -4.71 -12.82
CA TRP A 133 20.31 -4.70 -11.92
C TRP A 133 19.98 -3.32 -11.36
N ARG A 134 20.99 -2.46 -11.22
CA ARG A 134 20.81 -1.09 -10.72
C ARG A 134 20.07 -0.24 -11.74
N TYR A 135 20.42 -0.37 -13.03
CA TYR A 135 19.71 0.31 -14.11
C TYR A 135 18.30 -0.24 -14.32
N ALA A 136 18.12 -1.56 -14.25
CA ALA A 136 16.80 -2.19 -14.37
C ALA A 136 15.84 -1.71 -13.26
N ILE A 137 16.32 -1.68 -12.01
CA ILE A 137 15.52 -1.22 -10.87
C ILE A 137 15.24 0.28 -10.97
N ASN A 138 16.23 1.12 -11.25
CA ASN A 138 15.98 2.56 -11.44
C ASN A 138 15.00 2.83 -12.60
N GLY A 139 15.07 2.04 -13.67
CA GLY A 139 14.14 2.09 -14.80
C GLY A 139 12.72 1.78 -14.36
N ALA A 140 12.53 0.68 -13.61
CA ALA A 140 11.23 0.32 -13.07
C ALA A 140 10.65 1.40 -12.13
N VAL A 141 11.44 2.00 -11.22
CA VAL A 141 10.97 3.12 -10.38
C VAL A 141 10.48 4.29 -11.24
N SER A 142 11.25 4.63 -12.27
CA SER A 142 10.99 5.80 -13.10
C SER A 142 9.78 5.62 -14.00
N VAL A 143 9.57 4.39 -14.51
CA VAL A 143 8.37 4.02 -15.26
C VAL A 143 7.13 4.07 -14.37
N ILE A 144 7.21 3.50 -13.16
CA ILE A 144 6.09 3.55 -12.20
C ILE A 144 5.76 5.00 -11.86
N PHE A 145 6.76 5.83 -11.55
CA PHE A 145 6.56 7.24 -11.25
C PHE A 145 5.95 8.01 -12.44
N CYS A 146 6.41 7.75 -13.66
CA CYS A 146 5.84 8.31 -14.89
C CYS A 146 4.36 7.98 -15.05
N ILE A 147 4.00 6.70 -14.92
CA ILE A 147 2.61 6.22 -15.01
C ILE A 147 1.77 6.90 -13.93
N SER A 148 2.31 7.00 -12.71
CA SER A 148 1.60 7.58 -11.59
C SER A 148 1.30 9.07 -11.76
N VAL A 149 2.31 9.85 -12.15
CA VAL A 149 2.18 11.29 -12.40
C VAL A 149 1.25 11.54 -13.58
N ARG A 150 1.34 10.74 -14.66
CA ARG A 150 0.43 10.82 -15.79
C ARG A 150 -1.02 10.58 -15.38
N ALA A 151 -1.30 9.52 -14.64
CA ALA A 151 -2.66 9.17 -14.21
C ALA A 151 -3.26 10.23 -13.27
N PHE A 152 -2.44 10.80 -12.39
CA PHE A 152 -2.84 11.89 -11.50
C PHE A 152 -3.15 13.17 -12.29
N LEU A 153 -2.24 13.60 -13.18
CA LEU A 153 -2.43 14.80 -14.00
C LEU A 153 -3.60 14.65 -14.97
N ASN A 154 -3.81 13.48 -15.57
CA ASN A 154 -4.95 13.24 -16.46
C ASN A 154 -6.30 13.29 -15.73
N ASN A 155 -6.35 12.93 -14.44
CA ASN A 155 -7.58 13.08 -13.65
C ASN A 155 -7.78 14.51 -13.13
N LEU A 156 -6.72 15.28 -12.89
CA LEU A 156 -6.82 16.73 -12.60
C LEU A 156 -7.20 17.56 -13.83
N LEU A 157 -6.66 17.20 -15.00
CA LEU A 157 -6.88 17.90 -16.26
C LEU A 157 -8.10 17.37 -17.04
N LYS A 158 -8.91 16.49 -16.43
CA LYS A 158 -10.14 15.95 -17.02
C LYS A 158 -11.12 17.05 -17.43
N GLU A 159 -11.10 18.20 -16.75
CA GLU A 159 -11.86 19.40 -17.13
C GLU A 159 -11.27 20.20 -18.30
N SER A 160 -9.99 20.01 -18.63
CA SER A 160 -9.27 20.80 -19.64
C SER A 160 -9.10 20.10 -21.00
N GLY A 161 -9.55 18.84 -21.14
CA GLY A 161 -9.52 18.08 -22.40
C GLY A 161 -8.12 17.69 -22.92
N ASN A 162 -7.05 18.08 -22.23
CA ASN A 162 -5.69 18.00 -22.77
C ASN A 162 -4.88 16.82 -22.17
N THR A 163 -5.26 15.59 -22.53
CA THR A 163 -4.61 14.33 -22.11
C THR A 163 -3.14 14.19 -22.57
N LEU A 164 -2.76 14.97 -23.60
CA LEU A 164 -1.39 15.05 -24.10
C LEU A 164 -0.45 15.74 -23.12
N ALA A 165 -0.89 16.82 -22.44
CA ALA A 165 -0.07 17.56 -21.50
C ALA A 165 0.26 16.73 -20.24
N GLY A 166 -0.71 16.00 -19.70
CA GLY A 166 -0.49 15.10 -18.56
C GLY A 166 0.43 13.91 -18.90
N THR A 167 0.34 13.41 -20.13
CA THR A 167 1.22 12.35 -20.63
C THR A 167 2.66 12.84 -20.84
N ALA A 168 2.84 14.03 -21.43
CA ALA A 168 4.14 14.64 -21.62
C ALA A 168 4.83 14.97 -20.29
N ALA A 169 4.11 15.58 -19.35
CA ALA A 169 4.63 15.89 -18.02
C ALA A 169 5.04 14.62 -17.24
N GLY A 170 4.25 13.54 -17.32
CA GLY A 170 4.59 12.26 -16.71
C GLY A 170 5.89 11.67 -17.26
N ILE A 171 6.07 11.68 -18.59
CA ILE A 171 7.28 11.16 -19.24
C ILE A 171 8.50 12.00 -18.85
N VAL A 172 8.39 13.33 -18.88
CA VAL A 172 9.49 14.25 -18.54
C VAL A 172 9.91 14.04 -17.08
N LEU A 173 8.97 14.02 -16.15
CA LEU A 173 9.26 13.85 -14.73
C LEU A 173 9.81 12.45 -14.42
N GLY A 174 9.32 11.41 -15.10
CA GLY A 174 9.87 10.05 -15.02
C GLY A 174 11.31 9.96 -15.54
N ALA A 175 11.60 10.57 -16.68
CA ALA A 175 12.96 10.60 -17.25
C ALA A 175 13.95 11.37 -16.36
N VAL A 176 13.52 12.51 -15.78
CA VAL A 176 14.31 13.29 -14.83
C VAL A 176 14.62 12.47 -13.58
N LEU A 177 13.64 11.73 -13.05
CA LEU A 177 13.84 10.82 -11.92
C LEU A 177 14.85 9.71 -12.25
N PHE A 178 14.76 9.10 -13.44
CA PHE A 178 15.68 8.06 -13.89
C PHE A 178 17.12 8.56 -13.94
N LEU A 179 17.33 9.72 -14.56
CA LEU A 179 18.65 10.36 -14.66
C LEU A 179 19.19 10.76 -13.29
N GLY A 180 18.36 11.31 -12.41
CA GLY A 180 18.76 11.63 -11.03
C GLY A 180 19.17 10.40 -10.22
N LEU A 181 18.37 9.33 -10.27
CA LEU A 181 18.66 8.08 -9.54
C LEU A 181 19.90 7.35 -10.08
N THR A 182 20.15 7.42 -11.38
CA THR A 182 21.35 6.85 -12.01
C THR A 182 22.60 7.66 -11.70
N ALA A 183 22.53 9.00 -11.70
CA ALA A 183 23.64 9.89 -11.35
C ALA A 183 24.04 9.80 -9.86
N MET A 184 23.06 9.66 -8.94
CA MET A 184 23.31 9.58 -7.49
C MET A 184 23.77 8.18 -7.01
N GLY A 185 23.88 7.22 -7.91
CA GLY A 185 24.04 5.80 -7.62
C GLY A 185 25.45 5.35 -7.23
N HIS A 186 26.21 6.03 -6.35
CA HIS A 186 27.58 5.57 -6.05
C HIS A 186 27.93 5.10 -4.63
N LYS A 187 27.07 5.18 -3.59
CA LYS A 187 27.32 4.42 -2.33
C LYS A 187 26.17 4.35 -1.30
N LYS A 188 25.17 5.24 -1.34
CA LYS A 188 24.12 5.34 -0.30
C LYS A 188 22.68 5.14 -0.80
N ALA A 189 22.46 5.10 -2.11
CA ALA A 189 21.13 5.04 -2.73
C ALA A 189 20.41 3.68 -2.61
N SER A 190 21.11 2.59 -2.24
CA SER A 190 20.54 1.25 -2.31
C SER A 190 19.54 0.90 -1.20
N ALA A 191 19.58 1.60 -0.07
CA ALA A 191 18.62 1.37 1.02
C ALA A 191 17.31 2.09 0.73
N ASN A 192 17.39 3.34 0.29
CA ASN A 192 16.26 4.20 -0.04
C ASN A 192 15.37 3.56 -1.11
N VAL A 193 16.00 3.02 -2.16
CA VAL A 193 15.30 2.32 -3.24
C VAL A 193 14.60 1.07 -2.70
N ALA A 194 15.28 0.26 -1.87
CA ALA A 194 14.66 -0.94 -1.29
C ALA A 194 13.45 -0.60 -0.40
N PHE A 195 13.52 0.48 0.41
CA PHE A 195 12.38 0.95 1.19
C PHE A 195 11.22 1.44 0.31
N ALA A 196 11.51 2.17 -0.77
CA ALA A 196 10.48 2.61 -1.73
C ALA A 196 9.76 1.40 -2.36
N TYR A 197 10.50 0.38 -2.79
CA TYR A 197 9.92 -0.85 -3.33
C TYR A 197 9.10 -1.65 -2.31
N ALA A 198 9.51 -1.67 -1.04
CA ALA A 198 8.71 -2.25 0.02
C ALA A 198 7.37 -1.50 0.18
N GLY A 199 7.40 -0.17 0.15
CA GLY A 199 6.21 0.69 0.13
C GLY A 199 5.28 0.38 -1.04
N LEU A 200 5.82 0.33 -2.26
CA LEU A 200 5.09 -0.03 -3.48
C LEU A 200 4.44 -1.42 -3.36
N ALA A 201 5.21 -2.43 -2.95
CA ALA A 201 4.71 -3.78 -2.80
C ALA A 201 3.57 -3.87 -1.78
N GLY A 202 3.67 -3.13 -0.68
CA GLY A 202 2.62 -3.08 0.34
C GLY A 202 1.34 -2.44 -0.20
N ALA A 203 1.44 -1.28 -0.86
CA ALA A 203 0.29 -0.60 -1.45
C ALA A 203 -0.41 -1.45 -2.52
N PHE A 204 0.35 -2.08 -3.42
CA PHE A 204 -0.20 -2.99 -4.43
C PHE A 204 -0.80 -4.26 -3.82
N THR A 205 -0.18 -4.83 -2.79
CA THR A 205 -0.74 -5.99 -2.09
C THR A 205 -2.11 -5.66 -1.53
N ASN A 206 -2.26 -4.52 -0.85
CA ASN A 206 -3.56 -4.13 -0.33
C ASN A 206 -4.57 -3.90 -1.46
N THR A 207 -4.22 -3.04 -2.42
CA THR A 207 -5.15 -2.63 -3.48
C THR A 207 -5.60 -3.80 -4.34
N LEU A 208 -4.66 -4.62 -4.85
CA LEU A 208 -4.99 -5.69 -5.77
C LEU A 208 -5.76 -6.81 -5.09
N PHE A 209 -5.36 -7.26 -3.90
CA PHE A 209 -6.07 -8.35 -3.21
C PHE A 209 -7.43 -7.90 -2.69
N VAL A 210 -7.56 -6.66 -2.22
CA VAL A 210 -8.86 -6.13 -1.79
C VAL A 210 -9.81 -6.01 -2.98
N MET A 211 -9.37 -5.36 -4.05
CA MET A 211 -10.23 -5.08 -5.19
C MET A 211 -10.57 -6.35 -5.99
N SER A 212 -9.62 -7.27 -6.16
CA SER A 212 -9.92 -8.60 -6.76
C SER A 212 -10.81 -9.46 -5.85
N GLY A 213 -10.62 -9.39 -4.52
CA GLY A 213 -11.48 -10.07 -3.56
C GLY A 213 -12.93 -9.58 -3.62
N ILE A 214 -13.13 -8.26 -3.74
CA ILE A 214 -14.46 -7.67 -3.96
C ILE A 214 -15.09 -8.20 -5.25
N PHE A 215 -14.31 -8.20 -6.34
CA PHE A 215 -14.79 -8.70 -7.63
C PHE A 215 -15.23 -10.17 -7.59
N ILE A 216 -14.43 -11.05 -6.99
CA ILE A 216 -14.72 -12.49 -6.98
C ILE A 216 -15.84 -12.85 -5.99
N LEU A 217 -15.86 -12.22 -4.82
CA LEU A 217 -16.72 -12.65 -3.71
C LEU A 217 -18.03 -11.86 -3.59
N TYR A 218 -18.05 -10.62 -4.12
CA TYR A 218 -19.13 -9.63 -3.93
C TYR A 218 -19.59 -8.92 -5.21
N LYS A 219 -19.28 -9.42 -6.42
CA LYS A 219 -19.64 -8.77 -7.69
C LYS A 219 -21.06 -8.19 -7.71
N GLU A 220 -22.05 -9.02 -7.41
CA GLU A 220 -23.48 -8.68 -7.50
C GLU A 220 -23.93 -7.71 -6.40
N ALA A 221 -23.56 -7.97 -5.15
CA ALA A 221 -23.87 -7.09 -4.02
C ALA A 221 -23.19 -5.72 -4.17
N TYR A 222 -21.98 -5.69 -4.71
CA TYR A 222 -21.24 -4.46 -4.98
C TYR A 222 -21.85 -3.67 -6.15
N ALA A 223 -22.33 -4.36 -7.20
CA ALA A 223 -23.09 -3.76 -8.29
C ALA A 223 -24.34 -3.04 -7.77
N GLN A 224 -25.10 -3.75 -6.92
CA GLN A 224 -26.34 -3.25 -6.34
C GLN A 224 -26.11 -2.06 -5.40
N ALA A 225 -25.05 -2.10 -4.59
CA ALA A 225 -24.69 -1.00 -3.70
C ALA A 225 -24.25 0.26 -4.45
N LEU A 226 -23.69 0.12 -5.65
CA LEU A 226 -23.30 1.24 -6.51
C LEU A 226 -24.42 1.69 -7.46
N GLY A 227 -25.51 0.93 -7.57
CA GLY A 227 -26.57 1.19 -8.55
C GLY A 227 -26.12 0.99 -10.00
N VAL A 228 -25.12 0.14 -10.24
CA VAL A 228 -24.51 -0.09 -11.56
C VAL A 228 -24.81 -1.53 -12.01
N ALA A 229 -24.97 -1.74 -13.32
CA ALA A 229 -25.11 -3.08 -13.88
C ALA A 229 -23.90 -3.96 -13.52
N GLY A 230 -24.13 -5.25 -13.23
CA GLY A 230 -23.09 -6.19 -12.78
C GLY A 230 -21.87 -6.29 -13.71
N ASP A 231 -22.05 -6.02 -15.00
CA ASP A 231 -20.98 -6.08 -16.00
C ASP A 231 -20.07 -4.85 -15.96
N ALA A 232 -20.57 -3.69 -15.53
CA ALA A 232 -19.81 -2.47 -15.37
C ALA A 232 -19.06 -2.40 -14.02
N VAL A 233 -19.26 -3.36 -13.11
CA VAL A 233 -18.49 -3.46 -11.86
C VAL A 233 -16.99 -3.63 -12.13
N ILE A 234 -16.62 -4.35 -13.19
CA ILE A 234 -15.22 -4.53 -13.57
C ILE A 234 -14.61 -3.17 -13.93
N ASP A 235 -15.30 -2.35 -14.71
CA ASP A 235 -14.81 -1.03 -15.12
C ASP A 235 -14.68 -0.09 -13.93
N VAL A 236 -15.62 -0.14 -12.98
CA VAL A 236 -15.54 0.63 -11.73
C VAL A 236 -14.35 0.19 -10.89
N ILE A 237 -14.17 -1.12 -10.69
CA ILE A 237 -13.06 -1.67 -9.90
C ILE A 237 -11.71 -1.36 -10.58
N MET A 238 -11.62 -1.51 -11.89
CA MET A 238 -10.40 -1.20 -12.65
C MET A 238 -10.09 0.31 -12.60
N GLY A 239 -11.10 1.17 -12.67
CA GLY A 239 -10.96 2.60 -12.46
C GLY A 239 -10.41 2.92 -11.07
N ILE A 240 -10.98 2.31 -10.04
CA ILE A 240 -10.54 2.42 -8.64
C ILE A 240 -9.09 1.97 -8.46
N ILE A 241 -8.73 0.77 -8.95
CA ILE A 241 -7.35 0.26 -8.89
C ILE A 241 -6.39 1.22 -9.60
N SER A 242 -6.78 1.74 -10.77
CA SER A 242 -5.93 2.63 -11.55
C SER A 242 -5.67 3.95 -10.85
N PHE A 243 -6.68 4.56 -10.21
CA PHE A 243 -6.53 5.86 -9.58
C PHE A 243 -5.94 5.74 -8.17
N ASN A 244 -6.58 4.97 -7.30
CA ASN A 244 -6.15 4.85 -5.91
C ASN A 244 -4.92 3.99 -5.75
N GLY A 245 -4.80 2.89 -6.50
CA GLY A 245 -3.61 2.04 -6.44
C GLY A 245 -2.34 2.81 -6.79
N ILE A 246 -2.42 3.73 -7.74
CA ILE A 246 -1.33 4.62 -8.13
C ILE A 246 -0.99 5.63 -7.03
N VAL A 247 -1.99 6.35 -6.51
CA VAL A 247 -1.75 7.40 -5.51
C VAL A 247 -1.23 6.78 -4.21
N GLU A 248 -1.86 5.70 -3.74
CA GLU A 248 -1.39 4.93 -2.57
C GLU A 248 0.02 4.41 -2.79
N ALA A 249 0.34 3.84 -3.95
CA ALA A 249 1.67 3.34 -4.26
C ALA A 249 2.74 4.43 -4.17
N VAL A 250 2.50 5.61 -4.75
CA VAL A 250 3.47 6.72 -4.70
C VAL A 250 3.66 7.23 -3.27
N VAL A 251 2.56 7.48 -2.56
CA VAL A 251 2.60 7.97 -1.18
C VAL A 251 3.31 6.95 -0.27
N ALA A 252 2.98 5.67 -0.41
CA ALA A 252 3.62 4.58 0.32
C ALA A 252 5.11 4.48 -0.01
N ALA A 253 5.51 4.61 -1.27
CA ALA A 253 6.92 4.56 -1.66
C ALA A 253 7.73 5.70 -1.01
N ILE A 254 7.22 6.93 -1.09
CA ILE A 254 7.90 8.13 -0.56
C ILE A 254 8.00 8.06 0.96
N LEU A 255 6.89 7.80 1.65
CA LEU A 255 6.85 7.76 3.11
C LEU A 255 7.63 6.57 3.67
N THR A 256 7.53 5.38 3.05
CA THR A 256 8.31 4.20 3.48
C THR A 256 9.79 4.46 3.29
N ALA A 257 10.21 5.10 2.20
CA ALA A 257 11.60 5.50 2.00
C ALA A 257 12.07 6.52 3.03
N GLY A 258 11.34 7.63 3.19
CA GLY A 258 11.73 8.70 4.12
C GLY A 258 11.79 8.22 5.58
N VAL A 259 10.73 7.60 6.07
CA VAL A 259 10.63 7.11 7.45
C VAL A 259 11.52 5.89 7.66
N GLY A 260 11.64 5.01 6.66
CA GLY A 260 12.52 3.84 6.72
C GLY A 260 13.98 4.21 6.88
N ILE A 261 14.46 5.26 6.21
CA ILE A 261 15.84 5.76 6.38
C ILE A 261 16.06 6.27 7.80
N ALA A 262 15.12 7.06 8.33
CA ALA A 262 15.21 7.60 9.68
C ALA A 262 15.22 6.48 10.73
N LEU A 263 14.32 5.49 10.60
CA LEU A 263 14.28 4.33 11.49
C LEU A 263 15.52 3.44 11.38
N ALA A 264 16.09 3.30 10.18
CA ALA A 264 17.30 2.50 9.96
C ALA A 264 18.52 3.03 10.72
N GLN A 265 18.54 4.31 11.11
CA GLN A 265 19.58 4.88 11.97
C GLN A 265 19.46 4.41 13.43
N ILE A 266 18.26 4.05 13.87
CA ILE A 266 17.96 3.65 15.25
C ILE A 266 17.98 2.12 15.37
N LYS A 267 17.43 1.41 14.39
CA LYS A 267 17.39 -0.05 14.35
C LYS A 267 17.59 -0.54 12.92
N PRO A 268 18.56 -1.43 12.65
CA PRO A 268 18.68 -2.03 11.33
C PRO A 268 17.46 -2.91 11.00
N VAL A 269 17.18 -3.05 9.71
CA VAL A 269 16.12 -3.95 9.22
C VAL A 269 16.44 -5.39 9.62
N LYS A 270 15.47 -6.08 10.20
CA LYS A 270 15.66 -7.42 10.74
C LYS A 270 15.98 -8.39 9.60
N GLY A 271 17.01 -9.22 9.77
CA GLY A 271 17.42 -10.22 8.76
C GLY A 271 18.53 -9.78 7.80
N LEU A 272 18.94 -8.50 7.80
CA LEU A 272 20.20 -8.08 7.20
C LEU A 272 21.28 -8.06 8.28
N LYS A 273 22.22 -9.01 8.20
CA LYS A 273 23.54 -8.84 8.81
C LYS A 273 24.37 -8.07 7.78
N ASP A 274 24.91 -6.92 8.18
CA ASP A 274 25.79 -6.12 7.31
C ASP A 274 26.98 -6.94 6.79
#